data_AF-A0A962MM77-F1
#
_entry.id   AF-A0A962MM77-F1
#
_cell.length_a   1.000
_cell.length_b   1.000
_cell.length_c   1.000
_cell.angle_alpha   90.00
_cell.angle_beta   90.00
_cell.angle_gamma   90.00
#
_symmetry.space_group_name_H-M   'P 1'
#
loop_
_entity.id
_entity.type
_entity.pdbx_description
1 polymer ?
#
loop_
_entity_poly.entity_id
_entity_poly.type
_entity_poly.pdbx_seq_one_letter_code
_entity_poly.pdbx_strand_id
1 'polypeptide(L)'
;MGKTEAAKALTRLLYTDESHLVRIDMNELTTPHAAEQLVGTFDSPDGRLTSAIRRQPNCVILLDEIEKAHPDVFDYLLQVLGEGRLTDARGRVADFRSAVIIMTSNLGASEQDSNLGFEVSVERRQQIYLKAAQQFFRPEFFNRIDEVVAFRNLDPHDMEKIVAIQLDQVLSRD
;
A
#
# COMPACT_ATOMS: atom_id res chain seq x y z
N MET A 1 12.09 1.26 8.00
CA MET A 1 11.96 1.23 6.52
C MET A 1 11.06 2.37 6.06
N GLY A 2 11.29 2.93 4.87
CA GLY A 2 10.58 4.12 4.37
C GLY A 2 9.43 3.86 3.39
N LYS A 3 8.71 2.72 3.47
CA LYS A 3 7.67 2.34 2.49
C LYS A 3 6.52 3.36 2.43
N THR A 4 5.98 3.72 3.59
CA THR A 4 4.92 4.74 3.72
C THR A 4 5.42 6.13 3.31
N GLU A 5 6.67 6.48 3.65
CA GLU A 5 7.26 7.77 3.25
C GLU A 5 7.51 7.87 1.74
N ALA A 6 7.86 6.76 1.09
CA ALA A 6 7.96 6.70 -0.37
C ALA A 6 6.60 6.94 -1.04
N ALA A 7 5.50 6.41 -0.48
CA ALA A 7 4.16 6.68 -0.96
C ALA A 7 3.78 8.17 -0.82
N LYS A 8 4.09 8.79 0.32
CA LYS A 8 3.90 10.24 0.52
C LYS A 8 4.74 11.06 -0.45
N ALA A 9 6.01 10.71 -0.62
CA ALA A 9 6.91 11.38 -1.56
C ALA A 9 6.41 11.28 -3.01
N LEU A 10 5.93 10.09 -3.43
CA LEU A 10 5.33 9.91 -4.74
C LEU A 10 4.06 10.75 -4.89
N THR A 11 3.21 10.81 -3.87
CA THR A 11 2.00 11.65 -3.89
C THR A 11 2.35 13.11 -4.10
N ARG A 12 3.32 13.65 -3.35
CA ARG A 12 3.82 15.03 -3.55
C ARG A 12 4.39 15.24 -4.95
N LEU A 13 5.10 14.26 -5.50
CA LEU A 13 5.67 14.36 -6.84
C LEU A 13 4.58 14.41 -7.92
N LEU A 14 3.54 13.58 -7.79
CA LEU A 14 2.47 13.48 -8.79
C LEU A 14 1.46 14.62 -8.70
N TYR A 15 1.13 15.06 -7.49
CA TYR A 15 0.00 15.97 -7.26
C TYR A 15 0.40 17.30 -6.60
N THR A 16 1.67 17.50 -6.26
CA THR A 16 2.18 18.68 -5.53
C THR A 16 1.53 18.88 -4.14
N ASP A 17 0.73 17.92 -3.67
CA ASP A 17 0.01 17.96 -2.40
C ASP A 17 -0.18 16.54 -1.84
N GLU A 18 0.12 16.36 -0.56
CA GLU A 18 -0.10 15.10 0.17
C GLU A 18 -1.58 14.82 0.45
N SER A 19 -2.47 15.81 0.35
CA SER A 19 -3.92 15.62 0.51
C SER A 19 -4.50 14.62 -0.49
N HIS A 20 -3.78 14.34 -1.58
CA HIS A 20 -4.08 13.30 -2.56
C HIS A 20 -3.70 11.88 -2.11
N LEU A 21 -3.16 11.70 -0.91
CA LEU A 21 -2.89 10.39 -0.33
C LEU A 21 -4.10 9.90 0.48
N VAL A 22 -4.74 8.84 -0.02
CA VAL A 22 -5.76 8.08 0.71
C VAL A 22 -5.09 6.88 1.35
N ARG A 23 -4.87 6.91 2.66
CA ARG A 23 -4.28 5.78 3.40
C ARG A 23 -5.36 4.92 4.06
N ILE A 24 -5.25 3.61 3.88
CA ILE A 24 -6.08 2.58 4.51
C ILE A 24 -5.15 1.62 5.24
N ASP A 25 -5.28 1.56 6.57
CA ASP A 25 -4.55 0.63 7.41
C ASP A 25 -5.27 -0.73 7.42
N MET A 26 -4.59 -1.76 6.92
CA MET A 26 -5.18 -3.10 6.79
C MET A 26 -5.26 -3.85 8.13
N ASN A 27 -4.60 -3.37 9.19
CA ASN A 27 -4.80 -3.91 10.54
C ASN A 27 -6.22 -3.68 11.07
N GLU A 28 -6.89 -2.61 10.62
CA GLU A 28 -8.28 -2.32 10.98
C GLU A 28 -9.27 -3.26 10.25
N LEU A 29 -8.78 -4.02 9.26
CA LEU A 29 -9.57 -4.82 8.34
C LEU A 29 -9.29 -6.33 8.47
N THR A 30 -9.14 -6.80 9.70
CA THR A 30 -8.78 -8.19 10.04
C THR A 30 -9.97 -9.11 10.30
N THR A 31 -11.18 -8.57 10.42
CA THR A 31 -12.39 -9.33 10.80
C THR A 31 -13.22 -9.77 9.58
N PRO A 32 -14.13 -10.76 9.71
CA PRO A 32 -14.95 -11.21 8.59
C PRO A 32 -15.80 -10.11 7.93
N HIS A 33 -16.26 -9.11 8.70
CA HIS A 33 -17.03 -7.98 8.16
C HIS A 33 -16.16 -6.81 7.68
N ALA A 34 -14.83 -6.96 7.67
CA ALA A 34 -13.91 -5.91 7.26
C ALA A 34 -14.16 -5.45 5.81
N ALA A 35 -14.51 -6.37 4.93
CA ALA A 35 -14.76 -6.06 3.53
C ALA A 35 -15.92 -5.06 3.34
N GLU A 36 -16.96 -5.16 4.17
CA GLU A 36 -18.09 -4.21 4.18
C GLU A 36 -17.64 -2.79 4.52
N GLN A 37 -16.58 -2.61 5.31
CA GLN A 37 -16.06 -1.27 5.62
C GLN A 37 -15.39 -0.61 4.41
N LEU A 38 -14.88 -1.39 3.44
CA LEU A 38 -14.26 -0.85 2.23
C LEU A 38 -15.31 -0.36 1.23
N VAL A 39 -16.39 -1.11 1.06
CA VAL A 39 -17.42 -0.84 0.05
C VAL A 39 -18.67 -0.15 0.57
N GLY A 40 -18.95 -0.30 1.86
CA GLY A 40 -20.20 0.11 2.51
C GLY A 40 -21.24 -1.01 2.48
N THR A 41 -22.24 -0.90 3.34
CA THR A 41 -23.43 -1.76 3.37
C THR A 41 -24.64 -1.04 2.79
N PHE A 42 -25.78 -1.71 2.70
CA PHE A 42 -27.01 -1.05 2.25
C PHE A 42 -27.42 0.10 3.18
N ASP A 43 -27.32 -0.12 4.50
CA ASP A 43 -27.66 0.85 5.55
C ASP A 43 -26.58 1.93 5.72
N SER A 44 -25.30 1.55 5.58
CA SER A 44 -24.13 2.44 5.69
C SER A 44 -23.33 2.42 4.38
N PRO A 45 -23.77 3.16 3.35
CA PRO A 45 -23.27 3.01 1.98
C PRO A 45 -21.91 3.65 1.73
N ASP A 46 -21.38 4.38 2.71
CA ASP A 46 -20.14 5.13 2.58
C ASP A 46 -18.96 4.26 2.99
N GLY A 47 -18.58 3.34 2.10
CA GLY A 47 -17.36 2.56 2.24
C GLY A 47 -16.12 3.43 2.21
N ARG A 48 -15.08 3.07 2.96
CA ARG A 48 -13.82 3.82 3.04
C ARG A 48 -13.17 3.99 1.67
N LEU A 49 -13.14 2.93 0.87
CA LEU A 49 -12.48 2.91 -0.42
C LEU A 49 -13.36 3.51 -1.52
N THR A 50 -14.63 3.09 -1.60
CA THR A 50 -15.60 3.58 -2.60
C THR A 50 -15.90 5.07 -2.44
N SER A 51 -15.98 5.57 -1.20
CA SER A 51 -16.24 6.99 -0.95
C SER A 51 -15.00 7.85 -1.18
N ALA A 52 -13.81 7.36 -0.82
CA ALA A 52 -12.58 8.10 -1.02
C ALA A 52 -12.32 8.36 -2.50
N ILE A 53 -12.39 7.33 -3.34
CA ILE A 53 -12.13 7.48 -4.78
C ILE A 53 -13.18 8.35 -5.48
N ARG A 54 -14.45 8.30 -5.04
CA ARG A 54 -15.51 9.17 -5.59
C ARG A 54 -15.29 10.64 -5.26
N ARG A 55 -14.79 10.92 -4.05
CA ARG A 55 -14.44 12.30 -3.64
C ARG A 55 -13.21 12.80 -4.36
N GLN A 56 -12.22 11.93 -4.59
CA GLN A 56 -10.94 12.31 -5.16
C GLN A 56 -10.40 11.22 -6.10
N PRO A 57 -10.84 11.20 -7.37
CA PRO A 57 -10.47 10.14 -8.33
C PRO A 57 -8.97 10.10 -8.66
N ASN A 58 -8.33 11.28 -8.71
CA ASN A 58 -6.89 11.42 -8.97
C ASN A 58 -6.14 11.42 -7.64
N CYS A 59 -5.90 10.23 -7.08
CA CYS A 59 -5.22 10.08 -5.80
C CYS A 59 -4.16 8.97 -5.84
N VAL A 60 -3.35 8.92 -4.79
CA VAL A 60 -2.59 7.71 -4.43
C VAL A 60 -3.37 7.01 -3.33
N ILE A 61 -3.74 5.75 -3.54
CA ILE A 61 -4.33 4.89 -2.51
C ILE A 61 -3.21 4.04 -1.92
N LEU A 62 -2.92 4.23 -0.64
CA LEU A 62 -1.97 3.43 0.12
C LEU A 62 -2.71 2.40 0.97
N LEU A 63 -2.58 1.13 0.60
CA LEU A 63 -3.03 -0.03 1.36
C LEU A 63 -1.86 -0.50 2.23
N ASP A 64 -1.85 -0.08 3.48
CA ASP A 64 -0.72 -0.27 4.39
C ASP A 64 -0.83 -1.60 5.12
N GLU A 65 0.27 -2.36 5.22
CA GLU A 65 0.35 -3.68 5.86
C GLU A 65 -0.66 -4.70 5.31
N ILE A 66 -0.71 -4.81 3.98
CA ILE A 66 -1.72 -5.62 3.26
C ILE A 66 -1.79 -7.08 3.72
N GLU A 67 -0.71 -7.65 4.25
CA GLU A 67 -0.69 -9.03 4.77
C GLU A 67 -1.57 -9.25 5.99
N LYS A 68 -2.04 -8.18 6.63
CA LYS A 68 -2.90 -8.20 7.81
C LYS A 68 -4.38 -8.26 7.46
N ALA A 69 -4.75 -7.91 6.22
CA ALA A 69 -6.14 -7.88 5.80
C ALA A 69 -6.80 -9.26 5.85
N HIS A 70 -8.08 -9.29 6.18
CA HIS A 70 -8.89 -10.49 6.08
C HIS A 70 -8.97 -10.99 4.62
N PRO A 71 -8.98 -12.32 4.36
CA PRO A 71 -9.09 -12.89 3.01
C PRO A 71 -10.18 -12.26 2.13
N ASP A 72 -11.37 -12.00 2.68
CA ASP A 72 -12.50 -11.42 1.94
C ASP A 72 -12.24 -10.01 1.40
N VAL A 73 -11.30 -9.26 2.00
CA VAL A 73 -10.88 -7.95 1.47
C VAL A 73 -10.21 -8.10 0.10
N PHE A 74 -9.45 -9.19 -0.11
CA PHE A 74 -8.72 -9.41 -1.35
C PHE A 74 -9.63 -9.60 -2.55
N ASP A 75 -10.83 -10.16 -2.39
CA ASP A 75 -11.76 -10.35 -3.50
C ASP A 75 -12.29 -9.01 -4.04
N TYR A 76 -12.53 -8.02 -3.17
CA TYR A 76 -12.87 -6.66 -3.60
C TYR A 76 -11.67 -5.94 -4.22
N LEU A 77 -10.49 -6.08 -3.63
CA LEU A 77 -9.28 -5.50 -4.19
C LEU A 77 -8.91 -6.12 -5.56
N LEU A 78 -9.23 -7.39 -5.78
CA LEU A 78 -9.03 -8.04 -7.08
C LEU A 78 -9.88 -7.40 -8.18
N GLN A 79 -11.12 -7.00 -7.88
CA GLN A 79 -11.96 -6.24 -8.82
C GLN A 79 -11.34 -4.88 -9.14
N VAL A 80 -10.83 -4.20 -8.11
CA VAL A 80 -10.17 -2.90 -8.27
C VAL A 80 -8.91 -3.02 -9.13
N LEU A 81 -8.01 -3.94 -8.81
CA LEU A 81 -6.75 -4.13 -9.52
C LEU A 81 -6.95 -4.74 -10.92
N GLY A 82 -8.01 -5.52 -11.11
CA GLY A 82 -8.33 -6.18 -12.38
C GLY A 82 -9.07 -5.30 -13.37
N GLU A 83 -10.16 -4.67 -12.94
CA GLU A 83 -11.09 -3.92 -13.82
C GLU A 83 -11.01 -2.40 -13.62
N GLY A 84 -10.29 -1.93 -12.59
CA GLY A 84 -10.26 -0.52 -12.21
C GLY A 84 -11.60 -0.04 -11.65
N ARG A 85 -12.47 -0.94 -11.17
CA ARG A 85 -13.81 -0.60 -10.71
C ARG A 85 -14.20 -1.41 -9.47
N LEU A 86 -15.07 -0.82 -8.65
CA LEU A 86 -15.67 -1.49 -7.51
C LEU A 86 -17.13 -1.10 -7.38
N THR A 87 -18.02 -2.07 -7.20
CA THR A 87 -19.44 -1.80 -7.00
C THR A 87 -19.77 -1.83 -5.52
N ASP A 88 -20.42 -0.80 -4.99
CA ASP A 88 -20.85 -0.78 -3.59
C ASP A 88 -22.15 -1.59 -3.36
N ALA A 89 -22.53 -1.76 -2.10
CA ALA A 89 -23.73 -2.50 -1.72
C ALA A 89 -25.05 -1.92 -2.26
N ARG A 90 -25.06 -0.70 -2.81
CA ARG A 90 -26.22 -0.09 -3.47
C ARG A 90 -26.16 -0.19 -4.99
N GLY A 91 -25.19 -0.94 -5.54
CA GLY A 91 -25.02 -1.11 -6.98
C GLY A 91 -24.36 0.08 -7.68
N ARG A 92 -23.80 1.05 -6.93
CA ARG A 92 -23.12 2.20 -7.53
C ARG A 92 -21.67 1.84 -7.81
N VAL A 93 -21.20 2.14 -9.02
CA VAL A 93 -19.81 1.88 -9.42
C VAL A 93 -18.90 3.01 -8.94
N ALA A 94 -17.73 2.66 -8.42
CA ALA A 94 -16.61 3.53 -8.13
C ALA A 94 -15.47 3.21 -9.11
N ASP A 95 -14.84 4.25 -9.68
CA ASP A 95 -13.84 4.12 -10.75
C ASP A 95 -12.45 4.48 -10.22
N PHE A 96 -11.51 3.55 -10.35
CA PHE A 96 -10.15 3.62 -9.82
C PHE A 96 -9.10 3.82 -10.92
N ARG A 97 -9.51 3.91 -12.20
CA ARG A 97 -8.58 3.95 -13.34
C ARG A 97 -7.65 5.17 -13.36
N SER A 98 -7.97 6.21 -12.59
CA SER A 98 -7.13 7.41 -12.43
C SER A 98 -6.33 7.44 -11.13
N ALA A 99 -6.45 6.42 -10.28
CA ALA A 99 -5.71 6.32 -9.03
C ALA A 99 -4.47 5.45 -9.20
N VAL A 100 -3.41 5.82 -8.47
CA VAL A 100 -2.23 4.98 -8.27
C VAL A 100 -2.44 4.18 -6.99
N ILE A 101 -2.35 2.86 -7.05
CA ILE A 101 -2.52 1.99 -5.87
C ILE A 101 -1.16 1.49 -5.43
N ILE A 102 -0.81 1.73 -4.17
CA ILE A 102 0.41 1.26 -3.52
C ILE A 102 0.00 0.32 -2.39
N MET A 103 0.63 -0.84 -2.34
CA MET A 103 0.51 -1.77 -1.22
C MET A 103 1.85 -1.82 -0.48
N THR A 104 1.83 -1.75 0.85
CA THR A 104 3.01 -2.03 1.67
C THR A 104 2.83 -3.37 2.35
N SER A 105 3.94 -4.06 2.57
CA SER A 105 3.94 -5.32 3.30
C SER A 105 5.26 -5.58 3.98
N ASN A 106 5.25 -6.28 5.11
CA ASN A 106 6.45 -6.75 5.79
C ASN A 106 6.83 -8.21 5.43
N LEU A 107 6.17 -8.81 4.43
CA LEU A 107 6.53 -10.14 3.91
C LEU A 107 8.01 -10.22 3.52
N GLY A 108 8.65 -11.35 3.86
CA GLY A 108 10.06 -11.61 3.53
C GLY A 108 11.09 -10.88 4.39
N ALA A 109 10.68 -10.01 5.34
CA ALA A 109 11.61 -9.30 6.21
C ALA A 109 12.46 -10.24 7.09
N SER A 110 11.85 -11.29 7.66
CA SER A 110 12.56 -12.25 8.52
C SER A 110 13.57 -13.13 7.78
N GLU A 111 13.35 -13.40 6.49
CA GLU A 111 14.30 -14.18 5.65
C GLU A 111 15.51 -13.34 5.21
N GLN A 112 15.39 -12.02 5.25
CA GLN A 112 16.51 -11.12 5.02
C GLN A 112 17.46 -11.14 6.23
N ASP A 113 16.92 -11.08 7.44
CA ASP A 113 17.70 -11.00 8.69
C ASP A 113 18.47 -12.29 9.00
N SER A 114 18.03 -13.45 8.52
CA SER A 114 18.79 -14.69 8.69
C SER A 114 20.11 -14.73 7.89
N ASN A 115 20.29 -13.81 6.93
CA ASN A 115 21.48 -13.72 6.07
C ASN A 115 22.47 -12.61 6.50
N LEU A 116 22.38 -12.12 7.75
CA LEU A 116 23.15 -11.01 8.35
C LEU A 116 24.70 -11.09 8.28
N GLY A 117 25.28 -12.14 7.68
CA GLY A 117 26.73 -12.30 7.52
C GLY A 117 27.29 -12.00 6.13
N PHE A 118 26.45 -11.82 5.11
CA PHE A 118 26.90 -11.57 3.73
C PHE A 118 26.16 -10.39 3.12
N GLU A 119 26.87 -9.57 2.35
CA GLU A 119 26.29 -8.49 1.56
C GLU A 119 25.37 -9.10 0.49
N VAL A 120 24.07 -9.19 0.79
CA VAL A 120 23.09 -9.76 -0.13
C VAL A 120 22.90 -8.78 -1.29
N SER A 121 23.17 -9.23 -2.51
CA SER A 121 22.98 -8.41 -3.71
C SER A 121 21.53 -7.90 -3.84
N VAL A 122 21.34 -6.78 -4.54
CA VAL A 122 20.01 -6.19 -4.78
C VAL A 122 19.08 -7.21 -5.44
N GLU A 123 19.59 -7.95 -6.42
CA GLU A 123 18.84 -8.97 -7.17
C GLU A 123 18.41 -10.11 -6.25
N ARG A 124 19.28 -10.54 -5.34
CA ARG A 124 18.95 -11.64 -4.43
C ARG A 124 17.90 -11.22 -3.41
N ARG A 125 17.94 -9.98 -2.90
CA ARG A 125 16.88 -9.43 -2.05
C ARG A 125 15.55 -9.35 -2.79
N GLN A 126 15.56 -8.81 -4.01
CA GLN A 126 14.37 -8.75 -4.86
C GLN A 126 13.73 -10.15 -5.02
N GLN A 127 14.54 -11.18 -5.24
CA GLN A 127 14.05 -12.56 -5.33
C GLN A 127 13.42 -13.08 -4.03
N ILE A 128 13.96 -12.73 -2.86
CA ILE A 128 13.40 -13.15 -1.56
C ILE A 128 12.00 -12.53 -1.38
N TYR A 129 11.87 -11.22 -1.58
CA TYR A 129 10.58 -10.54 -1.43
C TYR A 129 9.55 -10.98 -2.47
N LEU A 130 9.97 -11.16 -3.73
CA LEU A 130 9.09 -11.68 -4.78
C LEU A 130 8.54 -13.06 -4.41
N LYS A 131 9.38 -13.97 -3.90
CA LYS A 131 8.94 -15.30 -3.47
C LYS A 131 7.98 -15.23 -2.29
N ALA A 132 8.28 -14.41 -1.28
CA ALA A 132 7.40 -14.23 -0.14
C ALA A 132 6.02 -13.69 -0.57
N ALA A 133 5.99 -12.72 -1.48
CA ALA A 133 4.74 -12.20 -2.05
C ALA A 133 3.97 -13.25 -2.85
N GLN A 134 4.65 -14.05 -3.69
CA GLN A 134 4.03 -15.15 -4.45
C GLN A 134 3.47 -16.27 -3.57
N GLN A 135 4.08 -16.51 -2.40
CA GLN A 135 3.60 -17.50 -1.45
C GLN A 135 2.40 -17.00 -0.64
N PHE A 136 2.36 -15.70 -0.34
CA PHE A 136 1.29 -15.10 0.44
C PHE A 136 0.04 -14.83 -0.41
N PHE A 137 0.19 -14.19 -1.56
CA PHE A 137 -0.93 -13.84 -2.41
C PHE A 137 -1.35 -15.03 -3.29
N ARG A 138 -2.67 -15.16 -3.50
CA ARG A 138 -3.21 -16.05 -4.54
C ARG A 138 -2.67 -15.62 -5.92
N PRO A 139 -2.36 -16.55 -6.85
CA PRO A 139 -1.81 -16.23 -8.15
C PRO A 139 -2.59 -15.16 -8.93
N GLU A 140 -3.92 -15.24 -8.91
CA GLU A 140 -4.84 -14.29 -9.53
C GLU A 140 -4.69 -12.87 -8.99
N PHE A 141 -4.37 -12.70 -7.71
CA PHE A 141 -4.12 -11.39 -7.11
C PHE A 141 -2.71 -10.91 -7.45
N PHE A 142 -1.71 -11.77 -7.27
CA PHE A 142 -0.32 -11.47 -7.56
C PHE A 142 -0.13 -11.02 -9.02
N ASN A 143 -0.81 -11.69 -9.96
CA ASN A 143 -0.76 -11.38 -11.39
C ASN A 143 -1.41 -10.03 -11.77
N ARG A 144 -2.07 -9.33 -10.82
CA ARG A 144 -2.57 -7.96 -11.01
C ARG A 144 -1.66 -6.89 -10.43
N ILE A 145 -0.56 -7.29 -9.81
CA ILE A 145 0.45 -6.36 -9.32
C ILE A 145 1.40 -6.07 -10.49
N ASP A 146 1.45 -4.80 -10.91
CA ASP A 146 2.31 -4.38 -12.01
C ASP A 146 3.79 -4.55 -11.65
N GLU A 147 4.18 -4.09 -10.46
CA GLU A 147 5.57 -4.08 -10.00
C GLU A 147 5.66 -4.35 -8.50
N VAL A 148 6.66 -5.15 -8.10
CA VAL A 148 7.00 -5.41 -6.70
C VAL A 148 8.34 -4.76 -6.42
N VAL A 149 8.40 -3.85 -5.45
CA VAL A 149 9.63 -3.11 -5.13
C VAL A 149 10.20 -3.57 -3.78
N ALA A 150 11.40 -4.16 -3.80
CA ALA A 150 12.14 -4.47 -2.58
C ALA A 150 12.73 -3.22 -1.94
N PHE A 151 12.44 -3.00 -0.66
CA PHE A 151 13.08 -1.94 0.13
C PHE A 151 14.32 -2.50 0.81
N ARG A 152 15.46 -1.81 0.64
CA ARG A 152 16.68 -2.11 1.39
C ARG A 152 16.59 -1.53 2.81
N ASN A 153 17.31 -2.15 3.73
CA ASN A 153 17.58 -1.53 5.04
C ASN A 153 18.37 -0.24 4.82
N LEU A 154 18.04 0.76 5.64
CA LEU A 154 18.78 2.02 5.69
C LEU A 154 20.14 1.72 6.32
N ASP A 155 21.20 2.17 5.67
CA ASP A 155 22.52 2.16 6.28
C ASP A 155 22.70 3.41 7.19
N PRO A 156 23.73 3.45 8.06
CA PRO A 156 23.96 4.60 8.93
C PRO A 156 24.08 5.93 8.18
N HIS A 157 24.57 5.92 6.94
CA HIS A 157 24.72 7.12 6.14
C HIS A 157 23.38 7.61 5.57
N ASP A 158 22.48 6.70 5.19
CA ASP A 158 21.09 7.04 4.87
C ASP A 158 20.38 7.65 6.09
N MET A 159 20.62 7.10 7.28
CA MET A 159 20.03 7.59 8.53
C MET A 159 20.47 9.03 8.85
N GLU A 160 21.76 9.34 8.69
CA GLU A 160 22.26 10.71 8.86
C GLU A 160 21.54 11.71 7.95
N LYS A 161 21.33 11.35 6.68
CA LYS A 161 20.59 12.19 5.72
C LYS A 161 19.14 12.38 6.12
N ILE A 162 18.48 11.31 6.58
CA ILE A 162 17.08 11.38 7.03
C ILE A 162 16.94 12.29 8.25
N VAL A 163 17.84 12.15 9.24
CA VAL A 163 17.85 13.00 10.44
C VAL A 163 18.06 14.47 10.06
N ALA A 164 18.97 14.75 9.13
CA ALA A 164 19.19 16.11 8.63
C ALA A 164 17.92 16.70 7.97
N ILE A 165 17.22 15.94 7.11
CA ILE A 165 15.97 16.38 6.49
C ILE A 165 14.88 16.63 7.55
N GLN A 166 14.76 15.76 8.54
CA GLN A 166 13.76 15.93 9.61
C GLN A 166 14.06 17.15 10.50
N LEU A 167 15.34 17.42 10.80
CA LEU A 167 15.75 18.62 11.53
C LEU A 167 15.40 19.88 10.75
N ASP A 168 15.66 19.91 9.45
CA ASP A 168 15.37 21.07 8.59
C ASP A 168 13.85 21.35 8.52
N GLN A 169 13.02 20.31 8.45
CA GLN A 169 11.55 20.46 8.50
C GLN A 169 11.02 21.01 9.83
N VAL A 170 11.70 20.72 10.94
CA VAL A 170 11.33 21.26 12.26
C VAL A 170 11.78 22.71 12.38
N LEU A 171 12.98 23.03 11.90
CA LEU A 171 13.56 24.37 11.98
C LEU A 171 12.93 25.37 10.98
N SER A 172 12.35 24.88 9.88
CA SER A 172 11.63 25.69 8.89
C SER A 172 10.16 25.98 9.26
N ARG A 173 9.72 25.58 10.46
CA ARG A 173 8.37 25.85 11.00
C ARG A 173 8.25 27.15 11.80
N ASP A 174 9.28 28.00 11.78
CA ASP A 174 9.28 29.38 12.30
C ASP A 174 9.08 30.41 11.17
#